data_AF-A0A0G2HXS2-F1
#
_entry.id   AF-A0A0G2HXS2-F1
#
_cell.length_a   1.000
_cell.length_b   1.000
_cell.length_c   1.000
_cell.angle_alpha   90.00
_cell.angle_beta   90.00
_cell.angle_gamma   90.00
#
_symmetry.space_group_name_H-M   'P 1'
#
loop_
_entity.id
_entity.type
_entity.pdbx_description
1 polymer ?
#
loop_
_entity_poly.entity_id
_entity_poly.type
_entity_poly.pdbx_seq_one_letter_code
_entity_poly.pdbx_strand_id
1 'polypeptide(L)'
;MLEVVFLLIAVLGAVLFYQLGSRRSGLLADVKGIAGLAAMANVSHILMDFKDMDVATHEDIHYKLADNRYILRNSSLAPLPAGGNGHSTEQVTAPGTRGPGRGSFEHNLHLSLNPQPLILRAAGCVPFIIGILLFAALLPIFLFTPAGYLTDKAPWVATALAVCIKLTWGAVDTNVRMMEPFFMLYKRHAPPRTLSLDYTAMAFAWVAIRALANGHWLVFAVGFGTVMTEVLTVLVTSLAAVEGKGFVQMIKDHQGENISAGQETPDSFWISLSLATFILLYMGTVATVVFVRRRKPILPRQPNTIASVLAFIHQSKMLWSFVGTERLGNQEIVDFLEGVGQTYGLGWFEGRDGKEHCGIDQEELKTSYRHGLDYSRSNKPWIESFSEWL
;
A
#
# COMPACT_ATOMS: atom_id res chain seq x y z
N MET A 1 -17.89 -30.92 18.74
CA MET A 1 -16.77 -30.94 17.76
C MET A 1 -16.27 -29.52 17.47
N LEU A 2 -17.15 -28.56 17.16
CA LEU A 2 -16.79 -27.16 16.87
C LEU A 2 -16.07 -26.45 18.04
N GLU A 3 -16.54 -26.63 19.27
CA GLU A 3 -15.93 -26.03 20.47
C GLU A 3 -14.49 -26.48 20.71
N VAL A 4 -14.23 -27.78 20.48
CA VAL A 4 -12.88 -28.36 20.61
C VAL A 4 -11.93 -27.78 19.55
N VAL A 5 -12.44 -27.55 18.33
CA VAL A 5 -11.65 -26.92 17.25
C VAL A 5 -11.32 -25.47 17.59
N PHE A 6 -12.27 -24.69 18.12
CA PHE A 6 -12.01 -23.31 18.53
C PHE A 6 -11.02 -23.20 19.70
N LEU A 7 -11.12 -24.09 20.70
CA LEU A 7 -10.15 -24.16 21.79
C LEU A 7 -8.75 -24.48 21.26
N LEU A 8 -8.62 -25.42 20.33
CA LEU A 8 -7.35 -25.78 19.73
C LEU A 8 -6.74 -24.62 18.93
N ILE A 9 -7.54 -23.90 18.14
CA ILE A 9 -7.10 -22.70 17.42
C ILE A 9 -6.64 -21.60 18.40
N ALA A 10 -7.38 -21.38 19.49
CA ALA A 10 -7.02 -20.40 20.51
C ALA A 10 -5.68 -20.73 21.20
N VAL A 11 -5.47 -22.01 21.53
CA VAL A 11 -4.21 -22.49 22.12
C VAL A 11 -3.04 -22.32 21.16
N LEU A 12 -3.20 -22.73 19.89
CA LEU A 12 -2.17 -22.54 18.86
C LEU A 12 -1.86 -21.05 18.63
N GLY A 13 -2.89 -20.20 18.63
CA GLY A 13 -2.73 -18.75 18.52
C GLY A 13 -1.95 -18.16 19.70
N ALA A 14 -2.25 -18.59 20.93
CA ALA A 14 -1.51 -18.18 22.12
C ALA A 14 -0.05 -18.64 22.09
N VAL A 15 0.21 -19.88 21.66
CA VAL A 15 1.56 -20.41 21.48
C VAL A 15 2.33 -19.63 20.41
N LEU A 16 1.70 -19.32 19.27
CA LEU A 16 2.30 -18.50 18.23
C LEU A 16 2.63 -17.09 18.75
N PHE A 17 1.71 -16.46 19.47
CA PHE A 17 1.91 -15.13 20.04
C PHE A 17 3.06 -15.12 21.05
N TYR A 18 3.14 -16.15 21.90
CA TYR A 18 4.25 -16.34 22.82
C TYR A 18 5.59 -16.53 22.09
N GLN A 19 5.62 -17.36 21.03
CA GLN A 19 6.83 -17.53 20.23
C GLN A 19 7.26 -16.25 19.51
N LEU A 20 6.30 -15.48 18.97
CA LEU A 20 6.59 -14.20 18.32
C LEU A 20 7.11 -13.17 19.31
N GLY A 21 6.54 -13.10 20.53
CA GLY A 21 7.00 -12.18 21.58
C GLY A 21 8.33 -12.59 22.22
N SER A 22 8.63 -13.89 22.27
CA SER A 22 9.87 -14.41 22.86
C SER A 22 11.07 -14.36 21.90
N ARG A 23 10.83 -14.32 20.58
CA ARG A 23 11.90 -14.20 19.59
C ARG A 23 12.52 -12.81 19.63
N ARG A 24 13.83 -12.76 19.91
CA ARG A 24 14.63 -11.53 19.72
C ARG A 24 14.75 -11.26 18.22
N SER A 25 14.13 -10.19 17.74
CA SER A 25 14.14 -9.80 16.33
C SER A 25 15.52 -9.36 15.81
N GLY A 26 16.46 -9.06 16.72
CA GLY A 26 17.78 -8.51 16.37
C GLY A 26 17.74 -7.04 15.93
N LEU A 27 16.55 -6.44 15.86
CA LEU A 27 16.33 -5.01 15.61
C LEU A 27 16.34 -4.28 16.94
N LEU A 28 17.22 -3.27 17.10
CA LEU A 28 17.24 -2.45 18.32
C LEU A 28 16.21 -1.31 18.28
N ALA A 29 15.69 -0.99 17.09
CA ALA A 29 14.74 0.09 16.84
C ALA A 29 13.64 -0.36 15.86
N ASP A 30 12.45 0.24 16.00
CA ASP A 30 11.30 -0.04 15.15
C ASP A 30 11.45 0.69 13.81
N VAL A 31 11.70 -0.07 12.74
CA VAL A 31 11.93 0.47 11.41
C VAL A 31 10.59 0.70 10.71
N LYS A 32 9.91 1.80 11.05
CA LYS A 32 8.65 2.17 10.41
C LYS A 32 8.80 3.34 9.45
N GLY A 33 8.17 3.17 8.29
CA GLY A 33 8.09 4.20 7.27
C GLY A 33 9.44 4.63 6.69
N ILE A 34 9.48 5.88 6.23
CA ILE A 34 10.62 6.50 5.55
C ILE A 34 11.67 6.93 6.59
N ALA A 35 11.21 7.43 7.74
CA ALA A 35 12.05 7.87 8.86
C ALA A 35 12.92 6.72 9.40
N GLY A 36 12.33 5.53 9.61
CA GLY A 36 13.08 4.36 10.08
C GLY A 36 14.15 3.93 9.07
N LEU A 37 13.83 3.90 7.77
CA LEU A 37 14.80 3.57 6.73
C LEU A 37 15.91 4.62 6.60
N ALA A 38 15.57 5.90 6.72
CA ALA A 38 16.52 7.01 6.73
C ALA A 38 17.48 6.92 7.92
N ALA A 39 16.98 6.65 9.12
CA ALA A 39 17.80 6.45 10.32
C ALA A 39 18.82 5.31 10.13
N MET A 40 18.40 4.17 9.56
CA MET A 40 19.30 3.04 9.32
C MET A 40 20.31 3.24 8.19
N ALA A 41 19.97 4.07 7.18
CA ALA A 41 20.81 4.29 6.00
C ALA A 41 21.83 5.41 6.17
N ASN A 42 21.73 6.19 7.25
CA ASN A 42 22.54 7.39 7.44
C ASN A 42 24.01 7.11 7.78
N VAL A 43 24.28 6.08 8.60
CA VAL A 43 25.65 5.77 9.09
C VAL A 43 26.51 5.07 8.04
N SER A 44 25.90 4.37 7.09
CA SER A 44 26.60 3.56 6.11
C SER A 44 26.63 4.24 4.75
N HIS A 45 27.70 3.97 3.98
CA HIS A 45 27.80 4.43 2.58
C HIS A 45 26.86 3.67 1.62
N ILE A 46 25.80 3.02 2.12
CA ILE A 46 24.83 2.27 1.31
C ILE A 46 24.12 3.14 0.28
N LEU A 47 23.87 4.41 0.61
CA LEU A 47 23.21 5.34 -0.28
C LEU A 47 24.01 5.58 -1.57
N MET A 48 25.33 5.42 -1.56
CA MET A 48 26.17 5.60 -2.76
C MET A 48 25.88 4.56 -3.85
N ASP A 49 25.38 3.38 -3.47
CA ASP A 49 24.95 2.37 -4.44
C ASP A 49 23.75 2.87 -5.26
N PHE A 50 22.99 3.83 -4.71
CA PHE A 50 21.81 4.45 -5.32
C PHE A 50 22.09 5.66 -6.19
N LYS A 51 23.36 5.95 -6.48
CA LYS A 51 23.76 7.05 -7.36
C LYS A 51 23.06 6.97 -8.72
N ASP A 52 22.58 8.10 -9.23
CA ASP A 52 21.92 8.24 -10.53
C ASP A 52 20.62 7.38 -10.67
N MET A 53 19.98 7.00 -9.55
CA MET A 53 18.74 6.20 -9.54
C MET A 53 17.50 6.96 -9.07
N ASP A 54 17.56 8.30 -9.04
CA ASP A 54 16.49 9.15 -8.53
C ASP A 54 15.14 8.90 -9.25
N VAL A 55 15.17 8.73 -10.58
CA VAL A 55 14.00 8.48 -11.44
C VAL A 55 14.01 7.07 -12.06
N ALA A 56 14.95 6.22 -11.66
CA ALA A 56 15.10 4.87 -12.22
C ALA A 56 13.92 3.95 -11.91
N THR A 57 13.67 2.99 -12.81
CA THR A 57 12.61 1.99 -12.65
C THR A 57 12.98 0.90 -11.64
N HIS A 58 11.99 0.09 -11.22
CA HIS A 58 12.26 -1.06 -10.34
C HIS A 58 13.22 -2.08 -10.96
N GLU A 59 13.13 -2.29 -12.28
CA GLU A 59 13.97 -3.24 -12.99
C GLU A 59 15.42 -2.74 -13.05
N ASP A 60 15.61 -1.44 -13.29
CA ASP A 60 16.95 -0.81 -13.31
C ASP A 60 17.61 -0.87 -11.93
N ILE A 61 16.84 -0.57 -10.86
CA ILE A 61 17.33 -0.65 -9.48
C ILE A 61 17.68 -2.10 -9.15
N HIS A 62 16.82 -3.05 -9.51
CA HIS A 62 17.07 -4.47 -9.26
C HIS A 62 18.34 -4.94 -9.98
N TYR A 63 18.49 -4.61 -11.26
CA TYR A 63 19.65 -5.01 -12.06
C TYR A 63 20.95 -4.42 -11.50
N LYS A 64 20.94 -3.13 -11.10
CA LYS A 64 22.13 -2.48 -10.54
C LYS A 64 22.54 -3.03 -9.17
N LEU A 65 21.56 -3.45 -8.36
CA LEU A 65 21.79 -3.95 -7.01
C LEU A 65 21.83 -5.49 -6.92
N ALA A 66 21.67 -6.21 -8.04
CA ALA A 66 21.52 -7.67 -8.05
C ALA A 66 22.70 -8.40 -7.39
N ASP A 67 23.92 -7.91 -7.60
CA ASP A 67 25.14 -8.50 -7.06
C ASP A 67 25.50 -7.99 -5.65
N ASN A 68 24.80 -6.98 -5.16
CA ASN A 68 25.08 -6.38 -3.86
C ASN A 68 24.38 -7.15 -2.73
N ARG A 69 25.12 -7.42 -1.66
CA ARG A 69 24.59 -8.06 -0.45
C ARG A 69 24.61 -7.05 0.68
N TYR A 70 23.56 -7.03 1.48
CA TYR A 70 23.40 -6.09 2.60
C TYR A 70 23.20 -6.86 3.90
N ILE A 71 23.76 -6.33 4.99
CA ILE A 71 23.62 -6.87 6.33
C ILE A 71 23.26 -5.74 7.30
N LEU A 72 22.38 -6.03 8.26
CA LEU A 72 22.09 -5.10 9.34
C LEU A 72 23.16 -5.24 10.43
N ARG A 73 23.92 -4.17 10.69
CA ARG A 73 24.90 -4.10 11.79
C ARG A 73 24.55 -2.93 12.69
N ASN A 74 24.29 -3.21 13.97
CA ASN A 74 23.94 -2.19 14.97
C ASN A 74 22.76 -1.28 14.54
N SER A 75 21.69 -1.86 14.00
CA SER A 75 20.54 -1.13 13.44
C SER A 75 20.87 -0.22 12.25
N SER A 76 22.02 -0.39 11.60
CA SER A 76 22.36 0.31 10.36
C SER A 76 22.53 -0.67 9.21
N LEU A 77 22.05 -0.31 8.02
CA LEU A 77 22.13 -1.14 6.82
C LEU A 77 23.52 -1.01 6.19
N ALA A 78 24.39 -2.02 6.29
CA ALA A 78 25.73 -1.97 5.72
C ALA A 78 25.86 -2.86 4.49
N PRO A 79 26.63 -2.45 3.46
CA PRO A 79 27.02 -3.36 2.40
C PRO A 79 27.89 -4.47 2.99
N LEU A 80 27.59 -5.72 2.63
CA LEU A 80 28.42 -6.87 2.94
C LEU A 80 29.48 -6.97 1.83
N PRO A 81 30.77 -6.73 2.12
CA PRO A 81 31.82 -6.88 1.12
C PRO A 81 31.77 -8.29 0.54
N ALA A 82 31.95 -8.43 -0.77
CA ALA A 82 31.95 -9.71 -1.48
C ALA A 82 33.12 -10.65 -1.10
N GLY A 83 33.81 -10.42 0.01
CA GLY A 83 34.95 -11.23 0.45
C GLY A 83 35.14 -11.11 1.96
N GLY A 84 34.87 -12.21 2.68
CA GLY A 84 34.98 -12.27 4.13
C GLY A 84 34.97 -13.68 4.71
N ASN A 85 35.40 -14.69 3.96
CA ASN A 85 36.14 -15.79 4.56
C ASN A 85 37.61 -15.50 4.26
N GLY A 86 38.48 -15.67 5.25
CA GLY A 86 39.92 -15.65 5.05
C GLY A 86 40.33 -16.80 4.13
N HIS A 87 40.23 -16.59 2.84
CA HIS A 87 40.98 -17.25 1.78
C HIS A 87 40.90 -16.34 0.56
N SER A 88 42.06 -15.84 0.15
CA SER A 88 42.34 -15.25 -1.14
C SER A 88 41.65 -16.05 -2.24
N THR A 89 40.51 -15.56 -2.72
CA THR A 89 39.97 -16.00 -4.00
C THR A 89 40.65 -15.13 -5.05
N GLU A 90 41.77 -15.64 -5.56
CA GLU A 90 42.23 -15.26 -6.89
C GLU A 90 41.04 -15.25 -7.82
N GLN A 91 40.95 -14.18 -8.62
CA GLN A 91 40.06 -14.11 -9.76
C GLN A 91 40.40 -15.27 -10.70
N VAL A 92 39.73 -16.41 -10.54
CA VAL A 92 39.68 -17.43 -11.58
C VAL A 92 38.82 -16.85 -12.67
N THR A 93 39.50 -16.29 -13.68
CA THR A 93 38.93 -15.99 -14.98
C THR A 93 38.52 -17.32 -15.61
N ALA A 94 37.28 -17.76 -15.37
CA ALA A 94 36.70 -18.86 -16.13
C ALA A 94 36.42 -18.35 -17.56
N PRO A 95 37.02 -18.95 -18.61
CA PRO A 95 36.74 -18.56 -19.98
C PRO A 95 35.36 -19.11 -20.35
N GLY A 96 34.36 -18.25 -20.52
CA GLY A 96 33.11 -18.67 -21.17
C GLY A 96 31.86 -17.90 -20.84
N THR A 97 31.74 -17.28 -19.66
CA THR A 97 30.52 -16.52 -19.34
C THR A 97 30.78 -15.05 -19.57
N ARG A 98 30.44 -14.57 -20.77
CA ARG A 98 30.26 -13.14 -21.05
C ARG A 98 29.23 -12.58 -20.06
N GLY A 99 29.68 -12.10 -18.90
CA GLY A 99 28.93 -11.11 -18.15
C GLY A 99 28.70 -9.92 -19.09
N PRO A 100 27.50 -9.32 -19.14
CA PRO A 100 27.30 -8.14 -19.96
C PRO A 100 28.32 -7.12 -19.47
N GLY A 101 29.16 -6.66 -20.39
CA GLY A 101 30.25 -5.76 -20.08
C GLY A 101 29.72 -4.57 -19.29
N ARG A 102 30.56 -4.11 -18.35
CA ARG A 102 30.59 -2.77 -17.77
C ARG A 102 30.86 -1.72 -18.88
N GLY A 103 30.13 -1.81 -19.99
CA GLY A 103 30.14 -0.86 -21.09
C GLY A 103 29.16 0.24 -20.75
N SER A 104 29.64 1.48 -20.79
CA SER A 104 28.90 2.73 -20.83
C SER A 104 27.38 2.58 -20.84
N PHE A 105 26.77 2.66 -19.66
CA PHE A 105 25.32 2.76 -19.53
C PHE A 105 24.94 4.18 -20.00
N GLU A 106 24.82 4.35 -21.32
CA GLU A 106 24.33 5.55 -21.95
C GLU A 106 22.87 5.80 -21.51
N HIS A 107 22.73 6.65 -20.49
CA HIS A 107 21.84 7.82 -20.44
C HIS A 107 20.44 7.72 -21.09
N ASN A 108 19.74 6.61 -20.91
CA ASN A 108 18.28 6.57 -21.08
C ASN A 108 17.66 6.22 -19.74
N LEU A 109 17.50 7.24 -18.90
CA LEU A 109 16.66 7.21 -17.71
C LEU A 109 15.22 7.00 -18.20
N HIS A 110 14.84 5.73 -18.42
CA HIS A 110 13.49 5.38 -18.82
C HIS A 110 12.57 5.79 -17.68
N LEU A 111 11.84 6.89 -17.86
CA LEU A 111 10.74 7.22 -16.96
C LEU A 111 9.86 5.98 -16.85
N SER A 112 9.54 5.55 -15.62
CA SER A 112 8.69 4.37 -15.44
C SER A 112 7.40 4.58 -16.23
N LEU A 113 7.09 3.63 -17.12
CA LEU A 113 6.03 3.80 -18.12
C LEU A 113 4.66 4.11 -17.46
N ASN A 114 4.46 3.65 -16.21
CA ASN A 114 3.40 4.12 -15.31
C ASN A 114 3.75 3.80 -13.83
N PRO A 115 4.03 4.80 -12.97
CA PRO A 115 4.42 4.59 -11.57
C PRO A 115 3.25 4.29 -10.63
N GLN A 116 2.00 4.24 -11.12
CA GLN A 116 0.84 3.95 -10.28
C GLN A 116 0.57 2.44 -10.23
N PRO A 117 0.14 1.89 -9.07
CA PRO A 117 -0.25 0.49 -8.98
C PRO A 117 -1.46 0.24 -9.88
N LEU A 118 -1.50 -0.95 -10.50
CA LEU A 118 -2.51 -1.32 -11.50
C LEU A 118 -3.94 -1.09 -11.01
N ILE A 119 -4.19 -1.34 -9.72
CA ILE A 119 -5.52 -1.18 -9.12
C ILE A 119 -5.97 0.29 -9.02
N LEU A 120 -5.04 1.24 -8.90
CA LEU A 120 -5.35 2.69 -8.87
C LEU A 120 -5.38 3.32 -10.27
N ARG A 121 -4.92 2.58 -11.30
CA ARG A 121 -5.01 2.98 -12.70
C ARG A 121 -6.44 2.83 -13.21
N ALA A 122 -6.83 3.61 -14.20
CA ALA A 122 -8.12 3.47 -14.89
C ALA A 122 -8.36 2.02 -15.38
N ALA A 123 -7.31 1.33 -15.81
CA ALA A 123 -7.37 -0.06 -16.25
C ALA A 123 -7.81 -1.05 -15.15
N GLY A 124 -7.55 -0.76 -13.86
CA GLY A 124 -7.96 -1.62 -12.73
C GLY A 124 -9.19 -1.08 -11.97
N CYS A 125 -9.23 0.23 -11.71
CA CYS A 125 -10.36 0.85 -11.00
C CYS A 125 -11.68 0.74 -11.77
N VAL A 126 -11.68 0.96 -13.09
CA VAL A 126 -12.90 0.94 -13.91
C VAL A 126 -13.57 -0.45 -13.93
N PRO A 127 -12.87 -1.55 -14.26
CA PRO A 127 -13.49 -2.88 -14.20
C PRO A 127 -13.90 -3.27 -12.79
N PHE A 128 -13.20 -2.78 -11.75
CA PHE A 128 -13.61 -3.04 -10.36
C PHE A 128 -14.92 -2.33 -9.99
N ILE A 129 -15.06 -1.04 -10.33
CA ILE A 129 -16.31 -0.29 -10.09
C ILE A 129 -17.46 -0.91 -10.88
N ILE A 130 -17.23 -1.27 -12.15
CA ILE A 130 -18.22 -1.99 -12.97
C ILE A 130 -18.57 -3.33 -12.32
N GLY A 131 -17.58 -4.09 -11.83
CA GLY A 131 -17.79 -5.35 -11.12
C GLY A 131 -18.64 -5.22 -9.87
N ILE A 132 -18.43 -4.17 -9.07
CA ILE A 132 -19.26 -3.87 -7.89
C ILE A 132 -20.70 -3.54 -8.30
N LEU A 133 -20.89 -2.69 -9.32
CA LEU A 133 -22.22 -2.31 -9.80
C LEU A 133 -22.96 -3.50 -10.43
N LEU A 134 -22.26 -4.33 -11.22
CA LEU A 134 -22.81 -5.56 -11.78
C LEU A 134 -23.20 -6.54 -10.68
N PHE A 135 -22.36 -6.71 -9.65
CA PHE A 135 -22.69 -7.57 -8.52
C PHE A 135 -23.85 -7.04 -7.69
N ALA A 136 -23.93 -5.71 -7.49
CA ALA A 136 -25.07 -5.07 -6.83
C ALA A 136 -26.39 -5.28 -7.59
N ALA A 137 -26.35 -5.29 -8.93
CA ALA A 137 -27.52 -5.63 -9.75
C ALA A 137 -27.81 -7.14 -9.78
N LEU A 138 -26.76 -7.97 -9.78
CA LEU A 138 -26.87 -9.42 -9.84
C LEU A 138 -27.39 -10.02 -8.55
N LEU A 139 -27.07 -9.44 -7.39
CA LEU A 139 -27.48 -9.94 -6.07
C LEU A 139 -29.02 -10.07 -5.91
N PRO A 140 -29.85 -9.04 -6.20
CA PRO A 140 -31.30 -9.20 -6.19
C PRO A 140 -31.79 -10.13 -7.30
N ILE A 141 -31.18 -10.11 -8.49
CA ILE A 141 -31.55 -11.03 -9.59
C ILE A 141 -31.33 -12.49 -9.16
N PHE A 142 -30.21 -12.79 -8.51
CA PHE A 142 -29.84 -14.10 -8.01
C PHE A 142 -30.81 -14.63 -6.96
N LEU A 143 -31.32 -13.74 -6.10
CA LEU A 143 -32.26 -14.09 -5.02
C LEU A 143 -33.72 -14.23 -5.48
N PHE A 144 -34.15 -13.46 -6.48
CA PHE A 144 -35.56 -13.37 -6.89
C PHE A 144 -35.89 -14.00 -8.26
N THR A 145 -34.91 -14.41 -9.07
CA THR A 145 -35.15 -14.97 -10.42
C THR A 145 -35.11 -16.50 -10.40
N PRO A 146 -35.99 -17.23 -11.15
CA PRO A 146 -35.92 -18.70 -11.29
C PRO A 146 -34.81 -19.07 -12.27
N ALA A 147 -33.60 -18.56 -12.08
CA ALA A 147 -32.43 -19.04 -12.78
C ALA A 147 -31.99 -20.36 -12.13
N GLY A 148 -32.90 -21.35 -12.12
CA GLY A 148 -32.79 -22.65 -11.41
C GLY A 148 -31.66 -23.56 -11.89
N TYR A 149 -30.74 -23.04 -12.70
CA TYR A 149 -29.50 -23.74 -13.01
C TYR A 149 -28.32 -23.25 -12.15
N LEU A 150 -28.19 -21.94 -11.93
CA LEU A 150 -27.05 -21.37 -11.20
C LEU A 150 -27.30 -21.32 -9.69
N THR A 151 -28.52 -20.95 -9.27
CA THR A 151 -28.87 -20.87 -7.84
C THR A 151 -28.96 -22.26 -7.21
N ASP A 152 -29.55 -23.23 -7.92
CA ASP A 152 -29.79 -24.57 -7.38
C ASP A 152 -28.53 -25.46 -7.39
N LYS A 153 -27.63 -25.27 -8.36
CA LYS A 153 -26.39 -26.07 -8.46
C LYS A 153 -25.14 -25.38 -7.92
N ALA A 154 -25.15 -24.06 -7.78
CA ALA A 154 -23.93 -23.31 -7.48
C ALA A 154 -24.15 -22.08 -6.57
N PRO A 155 -24.73 -22.25 -5.36
CA PRO A 155 -24.89 -21.15 -4.39
C PRO A 155 -23.54 -20.54 -3.97
N TRP A 156 -22.46 -21.33 -4.03
CA TRP A 156 -21.09 -20.89 -3.76
C TRP A 156 -20.58 -19.80 -4.73
N VAL A 157 -21.20 -19.62 -5.91
CA VAL A 157 -20.79 -18.61 -6.89
C VAL A 157 -20.99 -17.20 -6.35
N ALA A 158 -22.08 -16.93 -5.63
CA ALA A 158 -22.33 -15.63 -5.02
C ALA A 158 -21.25 -15.30 -3.96
N THR A 159 -20.92 -16.27 -3.10
CA THR A 159 -19.82 -16.15 -2.13
C THR A 159 -18.48 -15.96 -2.82
N ALA A 160 -18.19 -16.71 -3.88
CA ALA A 160 -16.95 -16.58 -4.64
C ALA A 160 -16.79 -15.18 -5.25
N LEU A 161 -17.86 -14.63 -5.83
CA LEU A 161 -17.86 -13.25 -6.35
C LEU A 161 -17.65 -12.22 -5.24
N ALA A 162 -18.28 -12.39 -4.07
CA ALA A 162 -18.05 -11.52 -2.92
C ALA A 162 -16.60 -11.60 -2.42
N VAL A 163 -15.98 -12.78 -2.44
CA VAL A 163 -14.56 -12.96 -2.11
C VAL A 163 -13.66 -12.27 -3.16
N CYS A 164 -13.97 -12.36 -4.45
CA CYS A 164 -13.24 -11.64 -5.49
C CYS A 164 -13.30 -10.11 -5.26
N ILE A 165 -14.47 -9.58 -4.89
CA ILE A 165 -14.63 -8.16 -4.52
C ILE A 165 -13.79 -7.83 -3.30
N LYS A 166 -13.82 -8.67 -2.26
CA LYS A 166 -13.03 -8.51 -1.03
C LYS A 166 -11.52 -8.49 -1.32
N LEU A 167 -11.01 -9.42 -2.12
CA LEU A 167 -9.58 -9.47 -2.48
C LEU A 167 -9.15 -8.23 -3.27
N THR A 168 -9.99 -7.80 -4.21
CA THR A 168 -9.72 -6.61 -5.03
C THR A 168 -9.78 -5.33 -4.18
N TRP A 169 -10.73 -5.24 -3.25
CA TRP A 169 -10.78 -4.15 -2.27
C TRP A 169 -9.55 -4.13 -1.37
N GLY A 170 -9.08 -5.30 -0.91
CA GLY A 170 -7.84 -5.42 -0.16
C GLY A 170 -6.64 -4.82 -0.92
N ALA A 171 -6.55 -5.07 -2.23
CA ALA A 171 -5.54 -4.43 -3.07
C ALA A 171 -5.69 -2.90 -3.12
N VAL A 172 -6.92 -2.36 -3.23
CA VAL A 172 -7.17 -0.91 -3.15
C VAL A 172 -6.69 -0.36 -1.80
N ASP A 173 -7.08 -0.99 -0.69
CA ASP A 173 -6.74 -0.58 0.67
C ASP A 173 -5.23 -0.55 0.91
N THR A 174 -4.52 -1.63 0.58
CA THR A 174 -3.07 -1.69 0.72
C THR A 174 -2.37 -0.61 -0.12
N ASN A 175 -2.79 -0.41 -1.37
CA ASN A 175 -2.16 0.58 -2.24
C ASN A 175 -2.44 2.03 -1.80
N VAL A 176 -3.66 2.33 -1.35
CA VAL A 176 -4.01 3.66 -0.80
C VAL A 176 -3.18 3.95 0.45
N ARG A 177 -3.07 2.99 1.37
CA ARG A 177 -2.28 3.13 2.60
C ARG A 177 -0.80 3.36 2.31
N MET A 178 -0.24 2.61 1.36
CA MET A 178 1.15 2.73 0.94
C MET A 178 1.44 4.09 0.30
N MET A 179 0.53 4.61 -0.52
CA MET A 179 0.72 5.89 -1.22
C MET A 179 0.42 7.13 -0.37
N GLU A 180 -0.29 6.98 0.77
CA GLU A 180 -0.70 8.13 1.59
C GLU A 180 0.46 9.03 2.05
N PRO A 181 1.53 8.52 2.70
CA PRO A 181 2.63 9.38 3.14
C PRO A 181 3.28 10.15 2.00
N PHE A 182 3.42 9.52 0.84
CA PHE A 182 4.00 10.14 -0.36
C PHE A 182 3.09 11.21 -0.98
N PHE A 183 1.77 11.06 -0.88
CA PHE A 183 0.84 12.08 -1.34
C PHE A 183 0.85 13.32 -0.43
N MET A 184 1.07 13.14 0.87
CA MET A 184 1.30 14.27 1.77
C MET A 184 2.62 14.97 1.46
N LEU A 185 3.71 14.22 1.23
CA LEU A 185 5.00 14.80 0.81
C LEU A 185 4.89 15.53 -0.54
N TYR A 186 4.10 14.99 -1.48
CA TYR A 186 3.86 15.65 -2.77
C TYR A 186 3.13 17.00 -2.63
N LYS A 187 2.29 17.17 -1.61
CA LYS A 187 1.60 18.45 -1.34
C LYS A 187 2.52 19.54 -0.76
N ARG A 188 3.81 19.22 -0.52
CA ARG A 188 4.82 20.08 0.12
C ARG A 188 4.49 20.39 1.59
N HIS A 189 5.52 20.81 2.32
CA HIS A 189 5.41 21.22 3.73
C HIS A 189 4.73 20.19 4.65
N ALA A 190 4.97 18.90 4.42
CA ALA A 190 4.43 17.85 5.26
C ALA A 190 5.11 17.86 6.64
N PRO A 191 4.35 17.63 7.73
CA PRO A 191 4.92 17.57 9.07
C PRO A 191 5.83 16.34 9.24
N PRO A 192 6.77 16.36 10.20
CA PRO A 192 7.67 15.23 10.46
C PRO A 192 6.99 13.88 10.68
N ARG A 193 5.79 13.88 11.29
CA ARG A 193 4.94 12.68 11.50
C ARG A 193 4.64 11.91 10.22
N THR A 194 4.67 12.58 9.06
CA THR A 194 4.42 11.93 7.77
C THR A 194 5.52 10.93 7.41
N LEU A 195 6.78 11.17 7.83
CA LEU A 195 7.91 10.30 7.51
C LEU A 195 7.88 8.97 8.30
N SER A 196 7.34 8.98 9.52
CA SER A 196 7.20 7.82 10.40
C SER A 196 5.89 7.04 10.19
N LEU A 197 5.12 7.44 9.18
CA LEU A 197 3.80 6.91 8.92
C LEU A 197 3.90 5.58 8.16
N ASP A 198 3.58 4.50 8.86
CA ASP A 198 3.41 3.18 8.26
C ASP A 198 2.00 2.65 8.52
N TYR A 199 1.16 2.73 7.49
CA TYR A 199 -0.18 2.14 7.50
C TYR A 199 -0.22 0.73 6.92
N THR A 200 0.89 0.25 6.33
CA THR A 200 0.94 -1.05 5.65
C THR A 200 1.02 -2.21 6.63
N ALA A 201 1.68 -2.00 7.77
CA ALA A 201 1.87 -3.03 8.80
C ALA A 201 0.74 -3.12 9.84
N MET A 202 -0.30 -2.29 9.72
CA MET A 202 -1.36 -2.20 10.74
C MET A 202 -2.61 -3.01 10.37
N ALA A 203 -3.19 -3.68 11.38
CA ALA A 203 -4.45 -4.40 11.23
C ALA A 203 -5.54 -3.48 10.66
N PHE A 204 -6.36 -4.00 9.74
CA PHE A 204 -7.29 -3.21 8.93
C PHE A 204 -8.26 -2.37 9.77
N ALA A 205 -8.78 -2.91 10.89
CA ALA A 205 -9.65 -2.17 11.80
C ALA A 205 -8.90 -1.07 12.58
N TRP A 206 -7.66 -1.34 12.99
CA TRP A 206 -6.84 -0.37 13.72
C TRP A 206 -6.47 0.84 12.86
N VAL A 207 -6.23 0.62 11.56
CA VAL A 207 -5.97 1.72 10.62
C VAL A 207 -7.16 2.63 10.45
N ALA A 208 -8.38 2.10 10.39
CA ALA A 208 -9.57 2.96 10.31
C ALA A 208 -9.64 3.90 11.52
N ILE A 209 -9.51 3.38 12.73
CA ILE A 209 -9.54 4.19 13.96
C ILE A 209 -8.41 5.24 13.97
N ARG A 210 -7.18 4.82 13.63
CA ARG A 210 -6.03 5.71 13.63
C ARG A 210 -6.08 6.76 12.51
N ALA A 211 -6.63 6.42 11.34
CA ALA A 211 -6.80 7.34 10.23
C ALA A 211 -7.87 8.39 10.55
N LEU A 212 -8.95 8.00 11.24
CA LEU A 212 -9.96 8.92 11.74
C LEU A 212 -9.35 9.92 12.74
N ALA A 213 -8.56 9.42 13.70
CA ALA A 213 -7.88 10.25 14.69
C ALA A 213 -6.88 11.25 14.08
N ASN A 214 -6.28 10.91 12.93
CA ASN A 214 -5.35 11.80 12.21
C ASN A 214 -6.04 12.67 11.14
N GLY A 215 -7.36 12.60 10.98
CA GLY A 215 -8.10 13.39 9.97
C GLY A 215 -7.89 12.95 8.52
N HIS A 216 -7.33 11.75 8.29
CA HIS A 216 -7.10 11.21 6.94
C HIS A 216 -8.36 10.51 6.42
N TRP A 217 -9.36 11.31 6.03
CA TRP A 217 -10.71 10.86 5.63
C TRP A 217 -10.73 9.79 4.54
N LEU A 218 -9.82 9.87 3.57
CA LEU A 218 -9.75 8.90 2.47
C LEU A 218 -9.22 7.55 2.95
N VAL A 219 -8.16 7.53 3.75
CA VAL A 219 -7.61 6.29 4.34
C VAL A 219 -8.61 5.68 5.31
N PHE A 220 -9.34 6.51 6.07
CA PHE A 220 -10.44 6.05 6.92
C PHE A 220 -11.54 5.37 6.10
N ALA A 221 -12.05 6.01 5.05
CA ALA A 221 -13.13 5.44 4.23
C ALA A 221 -12.72 4.11 3.58
N VAL A 222 -11.50 4.01 3.07
CA VAL A 222 -11.01 2.77 2.46
C VAL A 222 -10.81 1.67 3.51
N GLY A 223 -10.25 2.00 4.68
CA GLY A 223 -10.09 1.07 5.79
C GLY A 223 -11.42 0.61 6.41
N PHE A 224 -12.41 1.50 6.51
CA PHE A 224 -13.77 1.14 6.90
C PHE A 224 -14.44 0.23 5.86
N GLY A 225 -14.20 0.48 4.57
CA GLY A 225 -14.62 -0.43 3.51
C GLY A 225 -14.07 -1.84 3.67
N THR A 226 -12.83 -2.01 4.16
CA THR A 226 -12.27 -3.34 4.42
C THR A 226 -13.07 -4.09 5.49
N VAL A 227 -13.50 -3.39 6.55
CA VAL A 227 -14.41 -3.98 7.56
C VAL A 227 -15.76 -4.33 6.92
N MET A 228 -16.31 -3.45 6.09
CA MET A 228 -17.56 -3.70 5.38
C MET A 228 -17.48 -4.89 4.42
N THR A 229 -16.32 -5.17 3.79
CA THR A 229 -16.16 -6.35 2.93
C THR A 229 -16.26 -7.67 3.68
N GLU A 230 -15.79 -7.73 4.93
CA GLU A 230 -15.96 -8.90 5.78
C GLU A 230 -17.45 -9.13 6.05
N VAL A 231 -18.15 -8.08 6.47
CA VAL A 231 -19.61 -8.12 6.71
C VAL A 231 -20.35 -8.52 5.43
N LEU A 232 -20.01 -7.94 4.29
CA LEU A 232 -20.59 -8.28 2.99
C LEU A 232 -20.42 -9.76 2.67
N THR A 233 -19.22 -10.33 2.84
CA THR A 233 -19.01 -11.75 2.54
C THR A 233 -19.86 -12.67 3.42
N VAL A 234 -20.05 -12.32 4.69
CA VAL A 234 -20.94 -13.04 5.61
C VAL A 234 -22.40 -12.91 5.18
N LEU A 235 -22.85 -11.70 4.86
CA LEU A 235 -24.22 -11.43 4.41
C LEU A 235 -24.54 -12.14 3.09
N VAL A 236 -23.65 -12.09 2.11
CA VAL A 236 -23.82 -12.76 0.81
C VAL A 236 -23.88 -14.27 0.99
N THR A 237 -23.03 -14.83 1.85
CA THR A 237 -23.05 -16.28 2.11
C THR A 237 -24.34 -16.71 2.81
N SER A 238 -24.83 -15.92 3.77
CA SER A 238 -26.11 -16.15 4.42
C SER A 238 -27.29 -16.04 3.44
N LEU A 239 -27.32 -14.98 2.62
CA LEU A 239 -28.37 -14.75 1.62
C LEU A 239 -28.37 -15.82 0.52
N ALA A 240 -27.20 -16.28 0.07
CA ALA A 240 -27.07 -17.30 -0.97
C ALA A 240 -27.47 -18.70 -0.50
N ALA A 241 -27.46 -18.96 0.81
CA ALA A 241 -27.92 -20.22 1.40
C ALA A 241 -29.46 -20.30 1.49
N VAL A 242 -30.18 -19.18 1.28
CA VAL A 242 -31.62 -19.08 1.50
C VAL A 242 -32.34 -18.84 0.18
N GLU A 243 -33.39 -19.61 -0.11
CA GLU A 243 -34.28 -19.34 -1.25
C GLU A 243 -35.14 -18.10 -0.99
N GLY A 244 -34.71 -16.93 -1.51
CA GLY A 244 -35.41 -15.65 -1.34
C GLY A 244 -36.87 -15.64 -1.84
N LYS A 245 -37.22 -16.56 -2.74
CA LYS A 245 -38.59 -16.72 -3.25
C LYS A 245 -39.56 -17.37 -2.29
N GLY A 246 -39.10 -18.34 -1.49
CA GLY A 246 -39.94 -19.01 -0.49
C GLY A 246 -40.49 -18.00 0.52
N PHE A 247 -39.70 -16.98 0.85
CA PHE A 247 -40.11 -15.87 1.71
C PHE A 247 -41.10 -14.92 1.06
N VAL A 248 -40.91 -14.52 -0.21
CA VAL A 248 -41.83 -13.64 -0.93
C VAL A 248 -43.20 -14.29 -1.14
N GLN A 249 -43.22 -15.60 -1.42
CA GLN A 249 -44.46 -16.38 -1.53
C GLN A 249 -45.16 -16.51 -0.17
N MET A 250 -44.41 -16.81 0.91
CA MET A 250 -44.97 -16.88 2.28
C MET A 250 -45.60 -15.56 2.73
N ILE A 251 -44.99 -14.40 2.45
CA ILE A 251 -45.53 -13.09 2.81
C ILE A 251 -46.81 -12.77 2.01
N LYS A 252 -46.86 -13.14 0.72
CA LYS A 252 -48.07 -12.97 -0.10
C LYS A 252 -49.24 -13.83 0.41
N ASP A 253 -48.96 -15.04 0.88
CA ASP A 253 -50.00 -15.95 1.37
C ASP A 253 -50.46 -15.61 2.81
N HIS A 254 -49.61 -15.00 3.65
CA HIS A 254 -49.91 -14.69 5.06
C HIS A 254 -50.54 -13.31 5.32
N GLN A 255 -50.99 -12.59 4.29
CA GLN A 255 -51.60 -11.26 4.44
C GLN A 255 -53.00 -11.27 5.13
N GLY A 256 -53.44 -12.40 5.70
CA GLY A 256 -54.78 -12.61 6.26
C GLY A 256 -54.89 -12.99 7.74
N GLU A 257 -53.84 -13.37 8.47
CA GLU A 257 -53.97 -13.75 9.89
C GLU A 257 -52.78 -13.34 10.76
N ASN A 258 -53.09 -12.66 11.88
CA ASN A 258 -52.13 -12.15 12.85
C ASN A 258 -51.44 -13.30 13.62
N ILE A 259 -50.18 -13.64 13.29
CA ILE A 259 -49.35 -14.49 14.15
C ILE A 259 -47.95 -13.88 14.31
N SER A 260 -47.68 -13.44 15.55
CA SER A 260 -46.47 -12.75 16.03
C SER A 260 -45.20 -13.62 16.14
N ALA A 261 -45.18 -14.83 15.57
CA ALA A 261 -44.03 -15.75 15.65
C ALA A 261 -43.29 -15.94 14.31
N GLY A 262 -43.90 -15.56 13.18
CA GLY A 262 -43.33 -15.67 11.84
C GLY A 262 -42.77 -14.36 11.25
N GLN A 263 -42.88 -13.24 11.97
CA GLN A 263 -42.49 -11.90 11.46
C GLN A 263 -40.98 -11.61 11.52
N GLU A 264 -40.24 -12.20 12.47
CA GLU A 264 -38.80 -11.92 12.66
C GLU A 264 -37.91 -12.44 11.52
N THR A 265 -38.33 -13.53 10.86
CA THR A 265 -37.55 -14.18 9.78
C THR A 265 -37.59 -13.40 8.46
N PRO A 266 -38.75 -12.95 7.94
CA PRO A 266 -38.80 -12.14 6.72
C PRO A 266 -38.15 -10.76 6.90
N ASP A 267 -38.29 -10.14 8.07
CA ASP A 267 -37.68 -8.83 8.34
C ASP A 267 -36.14 -8.92 8.35
N SER A 268 -35.59 -9.98 8.93
CA SER A 268 -34.15 -10.25 8.94
C SER A 268 -33.57 -10.41 7.52
N PHE A 269 -34.32 -11.01 6.59
CA PHE A 269 -33.91 -11.15 5.20
C PHE A 269 -33.83 -9.80 4.49
N TRP A 270 -34.85 -8.94 4.62
CA TRP A 270 -34.85 -7.60 4.02
C TRP A 270 -33.80 -6.68 4.63
N ILE A 271 -33.56 -6.77 5.94
CA ILE A 271 -32.48 -6.06 6.61
C ILE A 271 -31.13 -6.50 6.04
N SER A 272 -30.90 -7.81 5.89
CA SER A 272 -29.64 -8.34 5.33
C SER A 272 -29.43 -7.92 3.88
N LEU A 273 -30.48 -7.96 3.06
CA LEU A 273 -30.46 -7.54 1.66
C LEU A 273 -30.19 -6.04 1.50
N SER A 274 -30.88 -5.21 2.29
CA SER A 274 -30.70 -3.75 2.27
C SER A 274 -29.30 -3.37 2.76
N LEU A 275 -28.79 -4.02 3.81
CA LEU A 275 -27.44 -3.82 4.32
C LEU A 275 -26.38 -4.25 3.29
N ALA A 276 -26.53 -5.41 2.65
CA ALA A 276 -25.61 -5.86 1.60
C ALA A 276 -25.58 -4.88 0.41
N THR A 277 -26.76 -4.40 -0.01
CA THR A 277 -26.88 -3.41 -1.10
C THR A 277 -26.23 -2.08 -0.70
N PHE A 278 -26.47 -1.62 0.52
CA PHE A 278 -25.84 -0.42 1.07
C PHE A 278 -24.32 -0.52 1.07
N ILE A 279 -23.77 -1.66 1.52
CA ILE A 279 -22.32 -1.90 1.52
C ILE A 279 -21.76 -1.84 0.10
N LEU A 280 -22.42 -2.45 -0.88
CA LEU A 280 -21.97 -2.41 -2.28
C LEU A 280 -21.98 -0.99 -2.85
N LEU A 281 -23.02 -0.20 -2.58
CA LEU A 281 -23.09 1.21 -2.98
C LEU A 281 -22.01 2.04 -2.29
N TYR A 282 -21.76 1.82 -1.00
CA TYR A 282 -20.66 2.44 -0.27
C TYR A 282 -19.30 2.12 -0.90
N MET A 283 -19.04 0.85 -1.22
CA MET A 283 -17.80 0.45 -1.88
C MET A 283 -17.65 1.09 -3.26
N GLY A 284 -18.71 1.10 -4.07
CA GLY A 284 -18.69 1.73 -5.40
C GLY A 284 -18.41 3.24 -5.33
N THR A 285 -19.03 3.94 -4.38
CA THR A 285 -18.81 5.39 -4.19
C THR A 285 -17.40 5.69 -3.71
N VAL A 286 -16.89 4.97 -2.70
CA VAL A 286 -15.52 5.16 -2.20
C VAL A 286 -14.48 4.81 -3.27
N ALA A 287 -14.65 3.71 -4.02
CA ALA A 287 -13.77 3.36 -5.14
C ALA A 287 -13.73 4.47 -6.20
N THR A 288 -14.88 5.06 -6.51
CA THR A 288 -14.98 6.20 -7.44
C THR A 288 -14.24 7.43 -6.90
N VAL A 289 -14.42 7.76 -5.61
CA VAL A 289 -13.72 8.88 -4.96
C VAL A 289 -12.20 8.67 -4.96
N VAL A 290 -11.74 7.45 -4.66
CA VAL A 290 -10.32 7.09 -4.71
C VAL A 290 -9.78 7.30 -6.12
N PHE A 291 -10.48 6.80 -7.14
CA PHE A 291 -10.08 6.98 -8.54
C PHE A 291 -9.96 8.45 -8.93
N VAL A 292 -10.99 9.27 -8.64
CA VAL A 292 -10.98 10.70 -8.98
C VAL A 292 -9.85 11.46 -8.29
N ARG A 293 -9.58 11.16 -7.00
CA ARG A 293 -8.56 11.87 -6.22
C ARG A 293 -7.13 11.37 -6.46
N ARG A 294 -6.94 10.11 -6.87
CA ARG A 294 -5.61 9.47 -6.99
C ARG A 294 -5.19 9.13 -8.42
N ARG A 295 -5.95 9.53 -9.45
CA ARG A 295 -5.63 9.23 -10.87
C ARG A 295 -4.31 9.79 -11.42
N LYS A 296 -3.68 10.76 -10.76
CA LYS A 296 -2.47 11.43 -11.29
C LYS A 296 -1.18 10.78 -10.76
N PRO A 297 -0.20 10.45 -11.63
CA PRO A 297 1.09 9.92 -11.19
C PRO A 297 1.87 11.01 -10.43
N ILE A 298 2.16 10.76 -9.15
CA ILE A 298 2.83 11.69 -8.22
C ILE A 298 4.28 11.33 -7.91
N LEU A 299 4.75 10.16 -8.32
CA LEU A 299 6.08 9.65 -8.00
C LEU A 299 6.80 9.15 -9.26
N PRO A 300 8.14 9.15 -9.28
CA PRO A 300 8.93 8.46 -10.30
C PRO A 300 8.67 6.96 -10.37
N ARG A 301 8.41 6.32 -9.23
CA ARG A 301 8.19 4.88 -9.07
C ARG A 301 7.32 4.58 -7.84
N GLN A 302 6.78 3.37 -7.77
CA GLN A 302 6.06 2.89 -6.57
C GLN A 302 7.01 2.73 -5.39
N PRO A 303 6.62 3.11 -4.16
CA PRO A 303 7.42 2.90 -2.96
C PRO A 303 7.10 1.55 -2.30
N ASN A 304 7.05 0.47 -3.09
CA ASN A 304 6.71 -0.88 -2.60
C ASN A 304 7.93 -1.71 -2.20
N THR A 305 9.14 -1.18 -2.35
CA THR A 305 10.40 -1.83 -1.96
C THR A 305 11.26 -0.90 -1.12
N ILE A 306 12.05 -1.48 -0.20
CA ILE A 306 13.02 -0.73 0.61
C ILE A 306 14.01 0.00 -0.30
N ALA A 307 14.49 -0.66 -1.36
CA ALA A 307 15.40 -0.06 -2.34
C ALA A 307 14.79 1.16 -3.03
N SER A 308 13.50 1.14 -3.37
CA SER A 308 12.80 2.28 -3.94
C SER A 308 12.75 3.48 -2.98
N VAL A 309 12.51 3.24 -1.68
CA VAL A 309 12.52 4.29 -0.66
C VAL A 309 13.93 4.82 -0.40
N LEU A 310 14.94 3.95 -0.32
CA LEU A 310 16.35 4.34 -0.18
C LEU A 310 16.83 5.21 -1.36
N ALA A 311 16.41 4.86 -2.58
CA ALA A 311 16.69 5.66 -3.75
C ALA A 311 15.97 7.02 -3.75
N PHE A 312 14.85 7.19 -3.02
CA PHE A 312 14.18 8.49 -2.88
C PHE A 312 14.84 9.41 -1.86
N ILE A 313 15.61 8.86 -0.92
CA ILE A 313 16.32 9.63 0.10
C ILE A 313 17.82 9.78 -0.24
N HIS A 314 18.24 9.29 -1.41
CA HIS A 314 19.61 9.42 -1.88
C HIS A 314 20.02 10.91 -1.98
N GLN A 315 21.17 11.24 -1.39
CA GLN A 315 21.73 12.60 -1.26
C GLN A 315 20.84 13.66 -0.62
N SER A 316 19.74 13.27 0.03
CA SER A 316 18.83 14.18 0.71
C SER A 316 19.49 14.90 1.90
N LYS A 317 19.25 16.21 2.03
CA LYS A 317 19.72 17.01 3.17
C LYS A 317 18.98 16.64 4.46
N MET A 318 17.78 16.07 4.36
CA MET A 318 17.02 15.58 5.52
C MET A 318 17.84 14.62 6.39
N LEU A 319 18.78 13.86 5.79
CA LEU A 319 19.59 12.86 6.48
C LEU A 319 20.48 13.45 7.58
N TRP A 320 20.82 14.75 7.52
CA TRP A 320 21.53 15.44 8.60
C TRP A 320 20.74 15.42 9.91
N SER A 321 19.42 15.53 9.81
CA SER A 321 18.49 15.45 10.95
C SER A 321 18.28 14.01 11.44
N PHE A 322 18.84 13.00 10.78
CA PHE A 322 18.79 11.59 11.21
C PHE A 322 20.11 11.08 11.80
N VAL A 323 21.10 11.95 12.01
CA VAL A 323 22.37 11.57 12.65
C VAL A 323 22.14 11.23 14.11
N GLY A 324 22.48 9.99 14.51
CA GLY A 324 22.33 9.51 15.88
C GLY A 324 20.93 9.00 16.23
N THR A 325 20.00 8.92 15.26
CA THR A 325 18.64 8.41 15.49
C THR A 325 18.48 6.91 15.23
N GLU A 326 19.57 6.18 14.90
CA GLU A 326 19.50 4.77 14.47
C GLU A 326 18.95 3.80 15.52
N ARG A 327 19.02 4.18 16.81
CA ARG A 327 18.55 3.39 17.94
C ARG A 327 17.24 3.87 18.53
N LEU A 328 16.71 4.99 18.04
CA LEU A 328 15.48 5.59 18.57
C LEU A 328 14.25 4.82 18.08
N GLY A 329 13.25 4.71 18.96
CA GLY A 329 11.95 4.18 18.60
C GLY A 329 11.16 5.15 17.69
N ASN A 330 10.10 4.65 17.05
CA ASN A 330 9.33 5.45 16.10
C ASN A 330 8.70 6.73 16.70
N GLN A 331 8.25 6.67 17.96
CA GLN A 331 7.72 7.86 18.65
C GLN A 331 8.84 8.85 19.00
N GLU A 332 9.98 8.35 19.48
CA GLU A 332 11.15 9.18 19.82
C GLU A 332 11.71 9.90 18.59
N ILE A 333 11.74 9.23 17.42
CA ILE A 333 12.13 9.87 16.15
C ILE A 333 11.15 10.99 15.79
N VAL A 334 9.83 10.78 15.97
CA VAL A 334 8.83 11.82 15.72
C VAL A 334 9.06 13.03 16.62
N ASP A 335 9.19 12.80 17.93
CA ASP A 335 9.39 13.87 18.92
C ASP A 335 10.69 14.63 18.65
N PHE A 336 11.75 13.91 18.26
CA PHE A 336 13.03 14.51 17.86
C PHE A 336 12.86 15.41 16.62
N LEU A 337 12.24 14.91 15.55
CA LEU A 337 12.06 15.67 14.32
C LEU A 337 11.09 16.85 14.49
N GLU A 338 10.11 16.74 15.39
CA GLU A 338 9.26 17.86 15.81
C GLU A 338 10.06 18.95 16.52
N GLY A 339 11.03 18.56 17.35
CA GLY A 339 11.98 19.50 17.97
C GLY A 339 12.89 20.21 16.96
N VAL A 340 13.21 19.57 15.83
CA VAL A 340 13.98 20.18 14.73
C VAL A 340 13.14 21.24 13.98
N GLY A 341 11.81 21.09 13.95
CA GLY A 341 10.89 22.08 13.37
C GLY A 341 10.92 22.17 11.84
N GLN A 342 11.48 21.17 11.16
CA GLN A 342 11.52 21.11 9.70
C GLN A 342 10.24 20.51 9.11
N THR A 343 9.93 20.90 7.89
CA THR A 343 8.88 20.26 7.08
C THR A 343 9.51 19.57 5.88
N TYR A 344 8.82 18.58 5.33
CA TYR A 344 9.37 17.71 4.28
C TYR A 344 8.47 17.70 3.05
N GLY A 345 9.08 17.47 1.89
CA GLY A 345 8.37 17.39 0.63
C GLY A 345 8.97 16.36 -0.31
N LEU A 346 8.26 16.11 -1.42
CA LEU A 346 8.75 15.33 -2.55
C LEU A 346 8.91 16.24 -3.78
N GLY A 347 10.12 16.31 -4.33
CA GLY A 347 10.41 17.15 -5.48
C GLY A 347 11.88 17.14 -5.88
N TRP A 348 12.29 18.18 -6.61
CA TRP A 348 13.67 18.41 -6.98
C TRP A 348 14.36 19.30 -5.95
N PHE A 349 15.54 18.88 -5.53
CA PHE A 349 16.35 19.58 -4.54
C PHE A 349 17.83 19.53 -4.93
N GLU A 350 18.62 20.40 -4.31
CA GLU A 350 20.07 20.32 -4.40
C GLU A 350 20.58 19.43 -3.27
N GLY A 351 21.18 18.29 -3.64
CA GLY A 351 21.66 17.29 -2.69
C GLY A 351 22.93 17.71 -1.93
N ARG A 352 23.40 16.82 -1.07
CA ARG A 352 24.64 17.02 -0.28
C ARG A 352 25.90 17.08 -1.14
N ASP A 353 25.84 16.59 -2.38
CA ASP A 353 26.92 16.61 -3.36
C ASP A 353 26.90 17.86 -4.27
N GLY A 354 25.97 18.78 -4.04
CA GLY A 354 25.79 20.01 -4.83
C GLY A 354 25.11 19.80 -6.19
N LYS A 355 24.64 18.57 -6.49
CA LYS A 355 23.91 18.27 -7.73
C LYS A 355 22.41 18.29 -7.51
N GLU A 356 21.67 18.38 -8.60
CA GLU A 356 20.21 18.30 -8.57
C GLU A 356 19.75 16.85 -8.50
N HIS A 357 18.89 16.56 -7.54
CA HIS A 357 18.35 15.23 -7.25
C HIS A 357 16.83 15.28 -7.15
N CYS A 358 16.18 14.18 -7.50
CA CYS A 358 14.73 14.00 -7.36
C CYS A 358 14.40 13.01 -6.24
N GLY A 359 13.62 13.43 -5.25
CA GLY A 359 13.33 12.57 -4.11
C GLY A 359 12.61 13.28 -2.97
N ILE A 360 12.82 12.77 -1.76
CA ILE A 360 12.27 13.32 -0.52
C ILE A 360 13.36 14.12 0.18
N ASP A 361 13.09 15.38 0.50
CA ASP A 361 14.01 16.22 1.25
C ASP A 361 13.25 17.22 2.16
N GLN A 362 14.00 17.90 3.01
CA GLN A 362 13.52 19.03 3.81
C GLN A 362 13.14 20.22 2.89
N GLU A 363 12.08 20.93 3.26
CA GLU A 363 11.66 22.16 2.57
C GLU A 363 12.57 23.35 2.95
N GLU A 364 12.79 24.34 2.07
CA GLU A 364 12.16 24.54 0.76
C GLU A 364 12.87 23.79 -0.41
N LEU A 365 12.10 22.97 -1.13
CA LEU A 365 12.52 22.33 -2.39
C LEU A 365 12.56 23.35 -3.54
N LYS A 366 13.41 23.08 -4.55
CA LYS A 366 13.48 23.92 -5.77
C LYS A 366 12.17 23.87 -6.54
N THR A 367 11.66 22.66 -6.82
CA THR A 367 10.45 22.46 -7.62
C THR A 367 9.69 21.21 -7.20
N SER A 368 8.38 21.20 -7.44
CA SER A 368 7.57 20.00 -7.28
C SER A 368 7.83 19.00 -8.41
N TYR A 369 7.80 17.71 -8.08
CA TYR A 369 7.90 16.67 -9.10
C TYR A 369 6.69 16.69 -10.04
N ARG A 370 6.94 16.57 -11.36
CA ARG A 370 5.90 16.38 -12.37
C ARG A 370 6.28 15.19 -13.25
N HIS A 371 5.40 14.20 -13.33
CA HIS A 371 5.64 13.02 -14.16
C HIS A 371 5.70 13.41 -15.64
N GLY A 372 6.73 12.93 -16.34
CA GLY A 372 6.97 13.24 -17.76
C GLY A 372 8.02 14.33 -18.00
N LEU A 373 8.44 15.07 -16.97
CA LEU A 373 9.41 16.17 -17.09
C LEU A 373 10.71 15.82 -16.35
N ASP A 374 11.80 15.67 -17.10
CA ASP A 374 13.14 15.48 -16.54
C ASP A 374 13.81 16.85 -16.34
N TYR A 375 13.71 17.38 -15.12
CA TYR A 375 14.22 18.71 -14.80
C TYR A 375 15.76 18.76 -14.76
N SER A 376 16.45 17.62 -14.67
CA SER A 376 17.92 17.56 -14.76
C SER A 376 18.47 18.07 -16.10
N ARG A 377 17.60 18.15 -17.13
CA ARG A 377 17.92 18.65 -18.48
C ARG A 377 17.47 20.11 -18.71
N SER A 378 16.79 20.74 -17.75
CA SER A 378 16.21 22.07 -17.91
C SER A 378 17.05 23.14 -17.22
N ASN A 379 17.45 24.18 -17.97
CA ASN A 379 18.21 25.31 -17.43
C ASN A 379 17.33 26.33 -16.66
N LYS A 380 16.03 26.03 -16.47
CA LYS A 380 15.05 26.89 -15.77
C LYS A 380 14.07 26.07 -14.93
N PRO A 381 14.50 25.50 -13.78
CA PRO A 381 13.66 24.65 -12.94
C PRO A 381 12.37 25.34 -12.44
N TRP A 382 12.36 26.67 -12.25
CA TRP A 382 11.21 27.42 -11.75
C TRP A 382 10.07 27.68 -12.76
N ILE A 383 10.23 27.28 -14.04
CA ILE A 383 9.20 27.52 -15.06
C ILE A 383 8.19 26.37 -15.10
N GLU A 384 6.92 26.72 -14.88
CA GLU A 384 5.83 25.76 -14.75
C GLU A 384 5.08 25.45 -16.06
N SER A 385 5.41 26.11 -17.18
CA SER A 385 4.72 25.97 -18.48
C SER A 385 5.52 25.13 -19.49
N PHE A 386 4.83 24.25 -20.21
CA PHE A 386 5.41 23.35 -21.23
C PHE A 386 5.83 24.12 -22.51
N SER A 387 5.23 25.28 -22.77
CA SER A 387 5.45 26.08 -23.99
C SER A 387 6.79 26.82 -24.03
N GLU A 388 7.46 26.98 -22.88
CA GLU A 388 8.75 27.69 -22.76
C GLU A 388 9.92 26.73 -22.48
N TRP A 389 9.68 25.42 -22.61
CA TRP A 389 10.65 24.36 -22.29
C TRP A 389 11.60 24.02 -23.45
N LEU A 390 11.33 24.50 -24.67
CA LEU A 390 12.15 24.32 -25.87
C LEU A 390 12.95 25.58 -26.21
#